data_AF-A0A9X3SPS3-F1
#
_entry.id   AF-A0A9X3SPS3-F1
#
_cell.length_a   1.000
_cell.length_b   1.000
_cell.length_c   1.000
_cell.angle_alpha   90.00
_cell.angle_beta   90.00
_cell.angle_gamma   90.00
#
_symmetry.space_group_name_H-M   'P 1'
#
loop_
_entity.id
_entity.type
_entity.pdbx_description
1 polymer ?
#
loop_
_entity_poly.entity_id
_entity_poly.type
_entity_poly.pdbx_seq_one_letter_code
_entity_poly.pdbx_strand_id
1 'polypeptide(L)'
;MRVRFDGVEVEAQEGQTVAGVLLAKGIRSWRTTRGGDRPRGLFCGIGVCFDCLVSVNGVPDVRACQRVVAEGDEIRTQAGAELPS
;
A
#
# COMPACT_ATOMS: atom_id res chain seq x y z
N MET A 1 16.58 -4.43 -2.40
CA MET A 1 16.12 -4.26 -1.00
C MET A 1 14.95 -5.19 -0.73
N ARG A 2 14.73 -5.57 0.53
CA ARG A 2 13.62 -6.46 0.94
C ARG A 2 12.63 -5.71 1.80
N VAL A 3 11.35 -5.91 1.52
CA VAL A 3 10.22 -5.45 2.33
C VAL A 3 9.28 -6.63 2.59
N ARG A 4 8.33 -6.49 3.51
CA ARG A 4 7.28 -7.48 3.74
C ARG A 4 5.94 -6.93 3.34
N PHE A 5 5.17 -7.66 2.55
CA PHE A 5 3.78 -7.37 2.25
C PHE A 5 2.91 -8.48 2.81
N ASP A 6 2.04 -8.16 3.77
CA ASP A 6 1.20 -9.13 4.49
C ASP A 6 2.01 -10.34 5.01
N GLY A 7 3.19 -10.07 5.54
CA GLY A 7 4.11 -11.09 6.08
C GLY A 7 4.98 -11.81 5.04
N VAL A 8 4.70 -11.66 3.75
CA VAL A 8 5.46 -12.26 2.64
C VAL A 8 6.60 -11.34 2.23
N GLU A 9 7.81 -11.86 2.10
CA GLU A 9 8.96 -11.08 1.64
C GLU A 9 8.83 -10.73 0.15
N VAL A 10 9.06 -9.46 -0.16
CA VAL A 10 8.98 -8.89 -1.51
C VAL A 10 10.27 -8.14 -1.81
N GLU A 11 10.89 -8.49 -2.93
CA GLU A 11 12.01 -7.71 -3.47
C GLU A 11 11.51 -6.38 -4.03
N ALA A 12 12.20 -5.32 -3.65
CA ALA A 12 12.02 -3.97 -4.15
C ALA A 12 13.34 -3.37 -4.63
N GLN A 13 13.23 -2.40 -5.53
CA GLN A 13 14.33 -1.56 -5.99
C GLN A 13 14.32 -0.24 -5.21
N GLU A 14 15.51 0.31 -4.99
CA GLU A 14 15.66 1.62 -4.36
C GLU A 14 14.91 2.70 -5.15
N GLY A 15 14.24 3.61 -4.43
CA GLY A 15 13.44 4.68 -5.02
C GLY A 15 12.03 4.28 -5.46
N GLN A 16 11.66 2.99 -5.44
CA GLN A 16 10.27 2.59 -5.71
C GLN A 16 9.32 3.06 -4.61
N THR A 17 8.12 3.46 -4.99
CA THR A 17 7.01 3.61 -4.04
C THR A 17 6.43 2.25 -3.67
N VAL A 18 5.70 2.16 -2.55
CA VAL A 18 4.96 0.95 -2.16
C VAL A 18 4.07 0.48 -3.32
N ALA A 19 3.33 1.39 -3.95
CA ALA A 19 2.49 1.06 -5.10
C ALA A 19 3.33 0.53 -6.29
N GLY A 20 4.51 1.11 -6.54
CA GLY A 20 5.43 0.63 -7.58
C GLY A 20 5.89 -0.81 -7.33
N VAL A 21 6.24 -1.14 -6.08
CA VAL A 21 6.64 -2.50 -5.67
C VAL A 21 5.49 -3.49 -5.90
N LEU A 22 4.28 -3.17 -5.42
CA LEU A 22 3.12 -4.05 -5.55
C LEU A 22 2.72 -4.28 -7.01
N LEU A 23 2.72 -3.23 -7.82
CA LEU A 23 2.43 -3.33 -9.26
C LEU A 23 3.49 -4.14 -10.01
N ALA A 24 4.76 -3.99 -9.68
CA ALA A 24 5.84 -4.79 -10.27
C ALA A 24 5.69 -6.29 -9.97
N LYS A 25 5.03 -6.65 -8.86
CA LYS A 25 4.66 -8.04 -8.51
C LYS A 25 3.28 -8.46 -9.03
N GLY A 26 2.62 -7.64 -9.85
CA GLY A 26 1.32 -7.93 -10.44
C GLY A 26 0.13 -7.76 -9.50
N ILE A 27 0.35 -7.27 -8.28
CA ILE A 27 -0.69 -7.02 -7.28
C ILE A 27 -1.37 -5.70 -7.66
N ARG A 28 -2.67 -5.77 -8.00
CA ARG A 28 -3.44 -4.60 -8.46
C ARG A 28 -4.44 -4.08 -7.42
N SER A 29 -4.72 -4.86 -6.39
CA SER A 29 -5.60 -4.48 -5.29
C SER A 29 -4.99 -4.92 -3.96
N TRP A 30 -5.03 -4.03 -2.98
CA TRP A 30 -4.41 -4.20 -1.65
C TRP A 30 -5.22 -3.52 -0.53
N ARG A 31 -6.44 -3.09 -0.83
CA ARG A 31 -7.42 -2.71 0.19
C ARG A 31 -8.83 -2.83 -0.36
N THR A 32 -9.81 -2.80 0.53
CA THR A 32 -11.22 -2.75 0.17
C THR A 32 -11.87 -1.44 0.64
N THR A 33 -12.98 -1.07 0.00
CA THR A 33 -13.85 0.01 0.52
C THR A 33 -14.48 -0.42 1.83
N ARG A 34 -14.68 0.52 2.77
CA ARG A 34 -15.32 0.25 4.07
C ARG A 34 -16.70 -0.40 3.94
N GLY A 35 -17.45 -0.03 2.90
CA GLY A 35 -18.73 -0.64 2.55
C GLY A 35 -18.62 -1.46 1.26
N GLY A 36 -19.17 -2.67 1.28
CA GLY A 36 -19.33 -3.51 0.10
C GLY A 36 -18.06 -4.19 -0.44
N ASP A 37 -16.96 -4.17 0.33
CA ASP A 37 -15.71 -4.90 0.07
C ASP A 37 -15.17 -4.78 -1.36
N ARG A 38 -15.36 -3.61 -1.98
CA ARG A 38 -14.95 -3.38 -3.36
C ARG A 38 -13.43 -3.24 -3.41
N PRO A 39 -12.73 -3.99 -4.28
CA PRO A 39 -11.27 -3.96 -4.36
C PRO A 39 -10.79 -2.58 -4.81
N ARG A 40 -9.76 -2.07 -4.14
CA ARG A 40 -9.07 -0.81 -4.44
C ARG A 40 -7.56 -1.01 -4.44
N GLY A 41 -6.86 -0.10 -5.12
CA GLY A 41 -5.42 -0.14 -5.36
C GLY A 41 -4.94 1.19 -5.96
N LEU A 42 -3.96 1.15 -6.86
CA LEU A 42 -3.50 2.37 -7.54
C LEU A 42 -4.53 2.85 -8.56
N PHE A 43 -4.88 4.13 -8.49
CA PHE A 43 -5.69 4.81 -9.49
C PHE A 43 -5.00 6.07 -10.02
N CYS A 44 -4.92 7.13 -9.21
CA CYS A 44 -4.41 8.42 -9.68
C CYS A 44 -2.88 8.54 -9.74
N GLY A 45 -2.12 7.74 -8.99
CA GLY A 45 -0.65 7.86 -8.89
C GLY A 45 -0.13 9.09 -8.13
N ILE A 46 -0.93 10.14 -7.98
CA ILE A 46 -0.50 11.46 -7.47
C ILE A 46 -0.97 11.78 -6.05
N GLY A 47 -1.66 10.84 -5.39
CA GLY A 47 -2.06 10.97 -3.98
C GLY A 47 -3.41 11.64 -3.70
N VAL A 48 -4.16 12.06 -4.72
CA VAL A 48 -5.45 12.79 -4.52
C VAL A 48 -6.65 11.89 -4.27
N CYS A 49 -6.65 10.64 -4.76
CA CYS A 49 -7.85 9.79 -4.73
C CYS A 49 -8.06 8.98 -3.45
N PHE A 50 -7.02 8.79 -2.63
CA PHE A 50 -7.05 7.93 -1.43
C PHE A 50 -7.47 6.47 -1.67
N ASP A 51 -7.42 5.96 -2.90
CA ASP A 51 -7.79 4.56 -3.17
C ASP A 51 -6.67 3.55 -2.86
N CYS A 52 -5.43 4.01 -2.75
CA CYS A 52 -4.23 3.19 -2.60
C CYS A 52 -3.70 3.07 -1.16
N LEU A 53 -4.56 3.24 -0.16
CA LEU A 53 -4.13 3.20 1.25
C LEU A 53 -3.61 1.82 1.66
N VAL A 54 -2.59 1.84 2.52
CA VAL A 54 -1.96 0.70 3.18
C VAL A 54 -1.55 1.12 4.59
N SER A 55 -1.24 0.16 5.44
CA SER A 55 -0.46 0.42 6.65
C SER A 55 1.02 0.17 6.39
N VAL A 56 1.89 1.03 6.90
CA VAL A 56 3.35 0.86 6.81
C VAL A 56 3.96 1.01 8.20
N ASN A 57 4.63 -0.02 8.70
CA ASN A 57 5.28 -0.05 10.02
C ASN A 57 4.33 0.38 11.16
N GLY A 58 3.07 -0.06 11.09
CA GLY A 58 2.02 0.27 12.06
C GLY A 58 1.36 1.64 11.85
N VAL A 59 1.79 2.45 10.88
CA VAL A 59 1.13 3.72 10.53
C VAL A 59 0.04 3.45 9.49
N PRO A 60 -1.24 3.72 9.77
CA PRO A 60 -2.35 3.48 8.86
C PRO A 60 -2.48 4.59 7.81
N ASP A 61 -3.36 4.37 6.83
CA ASP A 61 -3.75 5.36 5.80
C ASP A 61 -2.59 5.99 5.02
N VAL A 62 -1.50 5.24 4.87
CA VAL A 62 -0.36 5.67 4.07
C VAL A 62 -0.72 5.52 2.61
N ARG A 63 -0.56 6.61 1.84
CA ARG A 63 -0.75 6.58 0.38
C ARG A 63 0.39 5.80 -0.26
N ALA A 64 0.12 4.56 -0.70
CA ALA A 64 1.13 3.70 -1.32
C ALA A 64 1.81 4.35 -2.53
N CYS A 65 1.11 5.24 -3.24
CA CYS A 65 1.66 5.95 -4.40
C CYS A 65 2.62 7.11 -4.06
N GLN A 66 2.77 7.47 -2.79
CA GLN A 66 3.65 8.57 -2.35
C GLN A 66 4.74 8.10 -1.39
N ARG A 67 4.54 6.98 -0.69
CA ARG A 67 5.55 6.39 0.20
C ARG A 67 6.58 5.60 -0.62
N VAL A 68 7.79 6.12 -0.74
CA VAL A 68 8.99 5.36 -1.17
C VAL A 68 9.24 4.24 -0.16
N VAL A 69 9.65 3.04 -0.57
CA VAL A 69 9.98 1.95 0.38
C VAL A 69 11.37 2.13 1.00
N ALA A 70 11.55 1.65 2.22
CA ALA A 70 12.85 1.49 2.89
C ALA A 70 13.11 0.01 3.22
N GLU A 71 14.38 -0.38 3.35
CA GLU A 71 14.77 -1.76 3.70
C GLU A 71 14.09 -2.18 5.01
N GLY A 72 13.46 -3.36 5.00
CA GLY A 72 12.77 -3.91 6.16
C GLY A 72 11.36 -3.35 6.40
N ASP A 73 10.83 -2.45 5.54
CA ASP A 73 9.45 -1.96 5.69
C ASP A 73 8.45 -3.13 5.76
N GLU A 74 7.53 -3.05 6.72
CA GLU A 74 6.38 -3.93 6.85
C GLU A 74 5.13 -3.21 6.34
N ILE A 75 4.61 -3.69 5.21
CA ILE A 75 3.45 -3.15 4.51
C ILE A 75 2.28 -4.12 4.71
N ARG A 76 1.12 -3.59 5.10
CA ARG A 76 -0.09 -4.41 5.29
C ARG A 76 -1.27 -3.85 4.50
N THR A 77 -2.11 -4.76 4.02
CA THR A 77 -3.41 -4.43 3.43
C THR A 77 -4.35 -3.81 4.48
N GLN A 78 -5.34 -3.06 4.01
CA GLN A 78 -6.27 -2.33 4.89
C GLN A 78 -7.73 -2.53 4.45
N ALA A 79 -8.65 -2.54 5.42
CA ALA A 79 -10.09 -2.45 5.16
C ALA A 79 -10.57 -1.02 5.42
N GLY A 80 -11.06 -0.33 4.39
CA GLY A 80 -11.50 1.06 4.52
C GLY A 80 -10.35 2.04 4.78
N ALA A 81 -10.67 3.24 5.27
CA ALA A 81 -9.74 4.22 5.82
C ALA A 81 -9.95 4.27 7.34
N GLU A 82 -8.91 4.58 8.11
CA GLU A 82 -9.02 4.77 9.55
C GLU A 82 -9.55 6.18 9.84
N LEU A 83 -10.59 6.29 10.67
CA LEU A 83 -11.19 7.57 11.01
C LEU A 83 -10.83 7.92 12.46
N PRO A 84 -10.60 9.20 12.78
CA PRO A 84 -10.50 9.63 14.17
C PRO A 84 -11.75 9.20 14.95
N SER A 85 -11.55 8.64 16.14
CA SER A 85 -12.60 8.34 17.10
C SER A 85 -13.23 9.61 17.68
#